data_AF-A0A346N106-F1
#
_entry.id   AF-A0A346N106-F1
#
_cell.length_a   1.000
_cell.length_b   1.000
_cell.length_c   1.000
_cell.angle_alpha   90.00
_cell.angle_beta   90.00
_cell.angle_gamma   90.00
#
_symmetry.space_group_name_H-M   'P 1'
#
loop_
_entity.id
_entity.type
_entity.pdbx_description
1 polymer ?
#
loop_
_entity_poly.entity_id
_entity_poly.type
_entity_poly.pdbx_seq_one_letter_code
_entity_poly.pdbx_strand_id
1 'polypeptide(L)'
;MHMRHAAVLAVLVSAPAFAVTTQGYDIPYVGVYYGFEIPDSSRDSDGADGLQLNVGSSIDWGTNNAIELSLYDAGRKRDVDGGKDYQTALFVDLVHHYATTNGGVEMVPKFTPYVLGGVGAIQEDVGGDDHLHLGGSVGGGLFFPLPWHGLAVRTEARAQLQLNDKSVGGEDFLIDYRVNVGLQIPLYFLSEGSFATAPAQECVVTVVDPVTGRKDCAVDTDADGVNDTADQCPATPAGVKVQANGCQ
;
A
#
# COMPACT_ATOMS: atom_id res chain seq x y z
N MET A 1 27.97 -15.13 30.92
CA MET A 1 27.84 -14.72 29.51
C MET A 1 26.86 -13.54 29.48
N HIS A 2 27.34 -12.32 29.28
CA HIS A 2 26.54 -11.10 29.44
C HIS A 2 25.72 -10.80 28.18
N MET A 3 24.39 -10.79 28.31
CA MET A 3 23.47 -10.25 27.32
C MET A 3 23.58 -8.72 27.30
N ARG A 4 24.21 -8.18 26.26
CA ARG A 4 24.19 -6.75 25.96
C ARG A 4 22.87 -6.43 25.26
N HIS A 5 22.03 -5.65 25.93
CA HIS A 5 20.84 -5.07 25.34
C HIS A 5 21.27 -3.92 24.43
N ALA A 6 20.97 -4.00 23.14
CA ALA A 6 21.09 -2.87 22.22
C ALA A 6 19.84 -2.00 22.37
N ALA A 7 19.97 -0.84 23.00
CA ALA A 7 18.94 0.18 23.01
C ALA A 7 18.96 0.90 21.65
N VAL A 8 17.90 0.74 20.86
CA VAL A 8 17.67 1.54 19.66
C VAL A 8 17.09 2.87 20.10
N LEU A 9 17.89 3.93 19.98
CA LEU A 9 17.49 5.30 20.26
C LEU A 9 16.67 5.82 19.06
N ALA A 10 15.35 5.88 19.19
CA ALA A 10 14.48 6.49 18.20
C ALA A 10 14.63 8.02 18.27
N VAL A 11 15.35 8.61 17.32
CA VAL A 11 15.38 10.08 17.16
C VAL A 11 14.10 10.49 16.44
N LEU A 12 13.20 11.10 17.20
CA LEU A 12 11.94 11.69 16.74
C LEU A 12 12.23 12.95 15.90
N VAL A 13 12.17 12.82 14.58
CA VAL A 13 12.02 13.96 13.68
C VAL A 13 10.57 14.01 13.23
N SER A 14 9.90 15.13 13.51
CA SER A 14 8.53 15.42 13.10
C SER A 14 8.47 15.58 11.57
N ALA A 15 8.27 14.49 10.85
CA ALA A 15 7.86 14.54 9.46
C ALA A 15 6.35 14.82 9.39
N PRO A 16 5.88 15.69 8.49
CA PRO A 16 4.44 15.90 8.29
C PRO A 16 3.78 14.57 7.92
N ALA A 17 2.59 14.34 8.48
CA ALA A 17 1.83 13.09 8.40
C ALA A 17 1.23 12.85 7.01
N PHE A 18 2.07 12.61 6.02
CA PHE A 18 1.64 12.08 4.73
C PHE A 18 1.92 10.59 4.69
N ALA A 19 0.86 9.82 4.48
CA ALA A 19 0.93 8.39 4.25
C ALA A 19 1.80 8.07 3.05
N VAL A 20 2.45 6.91 3.09
CA VAL A 20 3.17 6.33 1.95
C VAL A 20 2.20 5.84 0.91
N THR A 21 1.57 6.77 0.22
CA THR A 21 1.00 6.50 -1.10
C THR A 21 2.01 6.96 -2.12
N THR A 22 1.99 6.37 -3.31
CA THR A 22 2.73 6.85 -4.49
C THR A 22 2.31 8.26 -4.93
N GLN A 23 1.42 8.94 -4.20
CA GLN A 23 1.09 10.34 -4.43
C GLN A 23 2.13 11.24 -3.73
N GLY A 24 3.20 11.55 -4.47
CA GLY A 24 4.05 12.70 -4.18
C GLY A 24 5.44 12.41 -3.61
N TYR A 25 5.78 11.15 -3.30
CA TYR A 25 7.09 10.78 -2.78
C TYR A 25 7.54 9.41 -3.26
N ASP A 26 8.75 9.33 -3.84
CA ASP A 26 9.37 8.09 -4.29
C ASP A 26 10.10 7.37 -3.16
N ILE A 27 9.35 6.93 -2.14
CA ILE A 27 9.92 6.29 -0.95
C ILE A 27 9.73 4.77 -1.05
N PRO A 28 10.81 3.98 -1.03
CA PRO A 28 10.71 2.53 -0.94
C PRO A 28 10.10 2.13 0.40
N TYR A 29 9.42 0.99 0.43
CA TYR A 29 8.69 0.53 1.60
C TYR A 29 8.88 -0.98 1.82
N VAL A 30 8.65 -1.39 3.05
CA VAL A 30 8.44 -2.79 3.39
C VAL A 30 7.03 -3.00 3.89
N GLY A 31 6.43 -4.13 3.55
CA GLY A 31 5.14 -4.55 4.08
C GLY A 31 5.28 -5.85 4.84
N VAL A 32 4.57 -5.97 5.95
CA VAL A 32 4.43 -7.22 6.71
C VAL A 32 2.95 -7.49 6.88
N TYR A 33 2.49 -8.64 6.41
CA TYR A 33 1.07 -8.99 6.37
C TYR A 33 0.84 -10.37 6.94
N TYR A 34 -0.30 -10.54 7.59
CA TYR A 34 -0.85 -11.84 7.88
C TYR A 34 -1.92 -12.16 6.83
N GLY A 35 -1.81 -13.33 6.24
CA GLY A 35 -2.65 -13.80 5.13
C GLY A 35 -3.53 -14.96 5.54
N PHE A 36 -4.75 -14.97 5.00
CA PHE A 36 -5.69 -16.07 5.08
C PHE A 36 -5.99 -16.55 3.66
N GLU A 37 -5.85 -17.85 3.44
CA GLU A 37 -6.22 -18.48 2.17
C GLU A 37 -7.60 -19.09 2.29
N ILE A 38 -8.44 -18.76 1.32
CA ILE A 38 -9.78 -19.28 1.19
C ILE A 38 -9.74 -20.31 0.06
N PRO A 39 -9.65 -21.62 0.37
CA PRO A 39 -9.68 -22.66 -0.65
C PRO A 39 -11.06 -22.70 -1.32
N ASP A 40 -11.10 -23.03 -2.61
CA ASP A 40 -12.35 -23.35 -3.28
C ASP A 40 -12.96 -24.65 -2.70
N SER A 41 -14.27 -24.75 -2.75
CA SER A 41 -15.14 -25.86 -2.32
C SER A 41 -14.81 -27.26 -2.87
N SER A 42 -13.81 -27.38 -3.75
CA SER A 42 -13.33 -28.63 -4.33
C SER A 42 -12.08 -29.19 -3.64
N ARG A 43 -11.54 -28.51 -2.62
CA ARG A 43 -10.37 -28.96 -1.83
C ARG A 43 -10.80 -29.35 -0.41
N ASP A 44 -10.49 -30.58 0.00
CA ASP A 44 -10.68 -31.10 1.37
C ASP A 44 -9.64 -30.47 2.33
N SER A 45 -9.73 -29.16 2.58
CA SER A 45 -8.90 -28.45 3.55
C SER A 45 -9.65 -27.29 4.21
N ASP A 46 -9.52 -27.16 5.54
CA ASP A 46 -10.11 -26.09 6.39
C ASP A 46 -9.58 -24.66 6.10
N GLY A 47 -8.67 -24.49 5.14
CA GLY A 47 -8.02 -23.22 4.80
C GLY A 47 -6.56 -23.13 5.25
N ALA A 48 -5.88 -22.05 4.85
CA ALA A 48 -4.49 -21.79 5.23
C ALA A 48 -4.34 -20.41 5.86
N ASP A 49 -3.30 -20.25 6.66
CA ASP A 49 -2.82 -18.95 7.11
C ASP A 49 -1.32 -18.83 6.91
N GLY A 50 -0.86 -17.60 6.74
CA GLY A 50 0.51 -17.33 6.34
C GLY A 50 1.01 -15.94 6.64
N LEU A 51 2.30 -15.72 6.39
CA LEU A 51 2.96 -14.43 6.49
C LEU A 51 3.40 -13.97 5.11
N GLN A 52 3.16 -12.71 4.78
CA GLN A 52 3.69 -12.06 3.59
C GLN A 52 4.66 -10.95 3.97
N LEU A 53 5.78 -10.90 3.27
CA LEU A 53 6.76 -9.81 3.30
C LEU A 53 6.87 -9.19 1.92
N ASN A 54 6.67 -7.88 1.83
CA ASN A 54 6.80 -7.14 0.59
C ASN A 54 7.94 -6.13 0.69
N VAL A 55 8.67 -5.95 -0.40
CA VAL A 55 9.60 -4.83 -0.59
C VAL A 55 9.19 -4.15 -1.89
N GLY A 56 8.82 -2.87 -1.80
CA GLY A 56 8.33 -2.13 -2.96
C GLY A 56 8.99 -0.78 -3.14
N SER A 57 8.96 -0.28 -4.37
CA SER A 57 9.42 1.06 -4.75
C SER A 57 8.49 1.64 -5.81
N SER A 58 8.29 2.96 -5.79
CA SER A 58 7.62 3.64 -6.89
C SER A 58 8.42 3.51 -8.19
N ILE A 59 7.72 3.61 -9.31
CA ILE A 59 8.30 3.61 -10.66
C ILE A 59 7.71 4.78 -11.47
N ASP A 60 8.54 5.43 -12.29
CA ASP A 60 8.21 6.64 -13.07
C ASP A 60 7.34 6.39 -14.31
N TRP A 61 6.83 5.16 -14.47
CA TRP A 61 6.00 4.80 -15.62
C TRP A 61 4.57 5.30 -15.42
N GLY A 62 4.36 6.60 -15.56
CA GLY A 62 3.10 7.27 -15.22
C GLY A 62 2.99 7.58 -13.73
N THR A 63 1.87 8.18 -13.31
CA THR A 63 1.67 8.52 -11.90
C THR A 63 1.12 7.33 -11.13
N ASN A 64 1.51 7.23 -9.86
CA ASN A 64 0.98 6.30 -8.87
C ASN A 64 1.27 4.80 -9.07
N ASN A 65 2.37 4.48 -9.75
CA ASN A 65 2.79 3.10 -9.98
C ASN A 65 3.95 2.70 -9.08
N ALA A 66 4.00 1.42 -8.71
CA ALA A 66 5.09 0.82 -7.98
C ALA A 66 5.40 -0.59 -8.51
N ILE A 67 6.61 -1.05 -8.25
CA ILE A 67 7.00 -2.45 -8.39
C ILE A 67 7.21 -3.03 -6.99
N GLU A 68 6.77 -4.26 -6.78
CA GLU A 68 6.80 -4.94 -5.48
C GLU A 68 7.34 -6.36 -5.63
N LEU A 69 8.31 -6.71 -4.79
CA LEU A 69 8.75 -8.10 -4.58
C LEU A 69 8.03 -8.63 -3.34
N SER A 70 7.29 -9.71 -3.49
CA SER A 70 6.47 -10.32 -2.43
C SER A 70 6.95 -11.73 -2.14
N LEU A 71 7.34 -12.00 -0.89
CA LEU A 71 7.58 -13.34 -0.37
C LEU A 71 6.41 -13.74 0.53
N TYR A 72 5.78 -14.86 0.23
CA TYR A 72 4.67 -15.39 1.00
C TYR A 72 4.98 -16.81 1.47
N ASP A 73 4.66 -17.09 2.73
CA ASP A 73 4.81 -18.41 3.32
C ASP A 73 3.52 -18.78 4.07
N ALA A 74 2.96 -19.95 3.80
CA ALA A 74 1.74 -20.42 4.46
C ALA A 74 1.78 -21.91 4.74
N GLY A 75 1.08 -22.30 5.81
CA GLY A 75 0.86 -23.69 6.18
C GLY A 75 -0.61 -24.07 6.05
N ARG A 76 -0.87 -25.26 5.53
CA ARG A 76 -2.20 -25.89 5.45
C ARG A 76 -2.21 -27.15 6.29
N LYS A 77 -3.34 -27.43 6.92
CA LYS A 77 -3.61 -28.74 7.52
C LYS A 77 -4.41 -29.56 6.52
N ARG A 78 -4.00 -30.82 6.33
CA ARG A 78 -4.72 -31.78 5.50
C ARG A 78 -5.81 -32.47 6.30
N ASP A 79 -7.02 -32.49 5.76
CA ASP A 79 -8.16 -33.12 6.44
C ASP A 79 -8.13 -34.65 6.33
N VAL A 80 -7.46 -35.20 5.30
CA VAL A 80 -7.41 -36.64 5.02
C VAL A 80 -6.60 -37.43 6.05
N ASP A 81 -5.52 -36.86 6.58
CA ASP A 81 -4.58 -37.55 7.48
C ASP A 81 -4.04 -36.69 8.63
N GLY A 82 -4.44 -35.42 8.73
CA GLY A 82 -3.92 -34.50 9.73
C GLY A 82 -2.47 -34.04 9.50
N GLY A 83 -1.90 -34.34 8.34
CA GLY A 83 -0.59 -33.85 7.90
C GLY A 83 -0.57 -32.34 7.68
N LYS A 84 0.62 -31.78 7.49
CA LYS A 84 0.81 -30.36 7.14
C LYS A 84 1.46 -30.25 5.78
N ASP A 85 0.88 -29.41 4.94
CA ASP A 85 1.47 -28.99 3.68
C ASP A 85 1.93 -27.54 3.81
N TYR A 86 2.99 -27.18 3.10
CA TYR A 86 3.54 -25.81 3.11
C TYR A 86 3.61 -25.25 1.71
N GLN A 87 3.38 -23.95 1.59
CA GLN A 87 3.53 -23.23 0.34
C GLN A 87 4.39 -22.00 0.58
N THR A 88 5.46 -21.86 -0.19
CA THR A 88 6.27 -20.65 -0.26
C THR A 88 6.18 -20.07 -1.67
N ALA A 89 5.88 -18.78 -1.80
CA ALA A 89 5.75 -18.12 -3.09
C ALA A 89 6.55 -16.82 -3.16
N LEU A 90 7.18 -16.58 -4.31
CA LEU A 90 7.90 -15.36 -4.63
C LEU A 90 7.27 -14.72 -5.87
N PHE A 91 6.79 -13.49 -5.73
CA PHE A 91 6.13 -12.74 -6.80
C PHE A 91 6.81 -11.41 -7.06
N VAL A 92 6.82 -10.98 -8.33
CA VAL A 92 7.10 -9.60 -8.73
C VAL A 92 5.79 -9.02 -9.27
N ASP A 93 5.28 -8.01 -8.59
CA ASP A 93 4.00 -7.38 -8.86
C ASP A 93 4.20 -5.94 -9.34
N LEU A 94 3.40 -5.52 -10.33
CA LEU A 94 3.14 -4.12 -10.61
C LEU A 94 1.92 -3.68 -9.83
N VAL A 95 2.03 -2.53 -9.17
CA VAL A 95 0.98 -1.98 -8.29
C VAL A 95 0.60 -0.60 -8.80
N HIS A 96 -0.70 -0.35 -8.94
CA HIS A 96 -1.24 0.96 -9.30
C HIS A 96 -2.18 1.46 -8.22
N HIS A 97 -1.89 2.65 -7.67
CA HIS A 97 -2.73 3.31 -6.67
C HIS A 97 -3.66 4.33 -7.34
N TYR A 98 -4.93 4.30 -6.95
CA TYR A 98 -5.92 5.29 -7.37
C TYR A 98 -5.91 6.51 -6.45
N ALA A 99 -6.79 7.47 -6.72
CA ALA A 99 -6.94 8.65 -5.87
C ALA A 99 -7.47 8.28 -4.48
N THR A 100 -6.91 8.90 -3.45
CA THR A 100 -7.38 8.78 -2.07
C THR A 100 -8.80 9.34 -1.94
N THR A 101 -9.68 8.57 -1.30
CA THR A 101 -11.11 8.89 -1.16
C THR A 101 -11.63 8.41 0.19
N ASN A 102 -12.77 8.92 0.63
CA ASN A 102 -13.58 8.35 1.72
C ASN A 102 -14.91 7.76 1.18
N GLY A 103 -14.99 7.55 -0.14
CA GLY A 103 -16.20 7.08 -0.81
C GLY A 103 -17.37 8.08 -0.74
N GLY A 104 -17.11 9.34 -0.42
CA GLY A 104 -18.16 10.35 -0.19
C GLY A 104 -18.87 10.23 1.15
N VAL A 105 -18.36 9.40 2.08
CA VAL A 105 -18.93 9.22 3.42
C VAL A 105 -17.96 9.80 4.44
N GLU A 106 -18.37 10.89 5.11
CA GLU A 106 -17.50 11.64 6.04
C GLU A 106 -16.98 10.79 7.22
N MET A 107 -17.80 9.84 7.69
CA MET A 107 -17.45 8.96 8.82
C MET A 107 -16.42 7.87 8.46
N VAL A 108 -16.15 7.65 7.18
CA VAL A 108 -15.19 6.65 6.72
C VAL A 108 -13.80 7.30 6.63
N PRO A 109 -12.77 6.72 7.27
CA PRO A 109 -11.40 7.20 7.12
C PRO A 109 -10.99 7.24 5.64
N LYS A 110 -10.20 8.25 5.26
CA LYS A 110 -9.64 8.29 3.90
C LYS A 110 -8.82 7.03 3.63
N PHE A 111 -8.99 6.48 2.45
CA PHE A 111 -8.27 5.30 1.98
C PHE A 111 -7.88 5.47 0.51
N THR A 112 -6.86 4.74 0.10
CA THR A 112 -6.35 4.71 -1.27
C THR A 112 -6.61 3.32 -1.83
N PRO A 113 -7.56 3.16 -2.77
CA PRO A 113 -7.72 1.90 -3.49
C PRO A 113 -6.49 1.64 -4.35
N TYR A 114 -6.10 0.38 -4.49
CA TYR A 114 -5.04 -0.01 -5.42
C TYR A 114 -5.35 -1.36 -6.07
N VAL A 115 -4.74 -1.59 -7.23
CA VAL A 115 -4.74 -2.87 -7.92
C VAL A 115 -3.31 -3.34 -8.10
N LEU A 116 -3.13 -4.65 -8.20
CA LEU A 116 -1.84 -5.25 -8.47
C LEU A 116 -1.97 -6.45 -9.39
N GLY A 117 -0.89 -6.74 -10.10
CA GLY A 117 -0.77 -7.95 -10.90
C GLY A 117 0.68 -8.29 -11.16
N GLY A 118 0.98 -9.57 -11.18
CA GLY A 118 2.36 -10.03 -11.25
C GLY A 118 2.52 -11.48 -11.64
N VAL A 119 3.78 -11.86 -11.74
CA VAL A 119 4.20 -13.23 -12.04
C VAL A 119 5.21 -13.68 -10.99
N GLY A 120 5.28 -14.98 -10.77
CA GLY A 120 6.08 -15.52 -9.69
C GLY A 120 6.33 -17.01 -9.81
N ALA A 121 7.04 -17.51 -8.82
CA ALA A 121 7.28 -18.92 -8.61
C ALA A 121 6.65 -19.35 -7.29
N ILE A 122 6.03 -20.53 -7.28
CA ILE A 122 5.34 -21.10 -6.12
C ILE A 122 5.96 -22.46 -5.88
N GLN A 123 6.46 -22.67 -4.67
CA GLN A 123 6.94 -23.95 -4.20
C GLN A 123 5.90 -24.54 -3.24
N GLU A 124 5.46 -25.76 -3.51
CA GLU A 124 4.59 -26.54 -2.64
C GLU A 124 5.36 -27.75 -2.09
N ASP A 125 5.25 -27.98 -0.78
CA ASP A 125 5.65 -29.21 -0.10
C ASP A 125 4.37 -29.92 0.33
N VAL A 126 4.04 -31.01 -0.39
CA VAL A 126 2.84 -31.80 -0.15
C VAL A 126 3.26 -33.24 0.12
N GLY A 127 3.06 -33.71 1.34
CA GLY A 127 3.41 -35.08 1.72
C GLY A 127 4.91 -35.39 1.69
N GLY A 128 5.79 -34.39 1.71
CA GLY A 128 7.23 -34.54 1.74
C GLY A 128 7.93 -34.52 0.39
N ASP A 129 7.18 -34.32 -0.70
CA ASP A 129 7.70 -34.06 -2.05
C ASP A 129 7.57 -32.57 -2.39
N ASP A 130 8.62 -32.00 -3.00
CA ASP A 130 8.67 -30.59 -3.39
C ASP A 130 8.39 -30.37 -4.88
N HIS A 131 7.51 -29.41 -5.18
CA HIS A 131 7.15 -29.05 -6.54
C HIS A 131 7.24 -27.53 -6.75
N LEU A 132 7.94 -27.11 -7.79
CA LEU A 132 8.06 -25.69 -8.18
C LEU A 132 7.21 -25.41 -9.41
N HIS A 133 6.33 -24.42 -9.30
CA HIS A 133 5.39 -24.00 -10.31
C HIS A 133 5.62 -22.54 -10.71
N LEU A 134 5.32 -22.20 -11.96
CA LEU A 134 5.17 -20.82 -12.36
C LEU A 134 3.73 -20.37 -12.10
N GLY A 135 3.59 -19.16 -11.58
CA GLY A 135 2.29 -18.61 -11.23
C GLY A 135 2.11 -17.17 -11.70
N GLY A 136 0.85 -16.79 -11.82
CA GLY A 136 0.40 -15.41 -11.95
C GLY A 136 -0.35 -14.99 -10.70
N SER A 137 -0.42 -13.70 -10.43
CA SER A 137 -1.34 -13.18 -9.43
C SER A 137 -1.98 -11.88 -9.89
N VAL A 138 -3.23 -11.70 -9.48
CA VAL A 138 -3.97 -10.45 -9.71
C VAL A 138 -4.79 -10.15 -8.46
N GLY A 139 -4.87 -8.89 -8.09
CA GLY A 139 -5.54 -8.51 -6.87
C GLY A 139 -5.79 -7.02 -6.76
N GLY A 140 -6.34 -6.65 -5.62
CA GLY A 140 -6.57 -5.26 -5.27
C GLY A 140 -6.76 -5.13 -3.78
N GLY A 141 -6.70 -3.90 -3.33
CA GLY A 141 -6.69 -3.63 -1.91
C GLY A 141 -7.00 -2.20 -1.56
N LEU A 142 -7.02 -1.96 -0.26
CA LEU A 142 -7.25 -0.67 0.34
C LEU A 142 -6.06 -0.33 1.22
N PHE A 143 -5.63 0.92 1.12
CA PHE A 143 -4.52 1.46 1.87
C PHE A 143 -5.04 2.58 2.77
N PHE A 144 -4.83 2.45 4.08
CA PHE A 144 -5.30 3.37 5.10
C PHE A 144 -4.12 4.08 5.77
N PRO A 145 -3.92 5.38 5.48
CA PRO A 145 -2.94 6.21 6.17
C PRO A 145 -3.06 6.16 7.68
N LEU A 146 -1.95 5.97 8.38
CA LEU A 146 -1.86 6.22 9.82
C LEU A 146 -1.18 7.58 10.06
N PRO A 147 -1.57 8.31 11.13
CA PRO A 147 -1.00 9.62 11.44
C PRO A 147 0.44 9.55 11.98
N TRP A 148 1.02 8.34 12.11
CA TRP A 148 2.32 8.12 12.73
C TRP A 148 3.36 7.73 11.70
N HIS A 149 4.34 8.61 11.49
CA HIS A 149 5.57 8.31 10.75
C HIS A 149 5.34 7.75 9.32
N GLY A 150 4.24 8.13 8.68
CA GLY A 150 3.90 7.67 7.33
C GLY A 150 3.51 6.19 7.26
N LEU A 151 3.32 5.51 8.40
CA LEU A 151 2.82 4.13 8.44
C LEU A 151 1.44 4.04 7.80
N ALA A 152 1.09 2.84 7.35
CA ALA A 152 -0.25 2.56 6.86
C ALA A 152 -0.69 1.14 7.14
N VAL A 153 -2.00 0.97 7.32
CA VAL A 153 -2.63 -0.33 7.24
C VAL A 153 -2.94 -0.61 5.78
N ARG A 154 -2.62 -1.81 5.30
CA ARG A 154 -2.92 -2.24 3.94
C ARG A 154 -3.64 -3.58 3.98
N THR A 155 -4.72 -3.65 3.21
CA THR A 155 -5.51 -4.87 3.01
C THR A 155 -5.40 -5.28 1.56
N GLU A 156 -5.26 -6.56 1.28
CA GLU A 156 -5.10 -7.08 -0.07
C GLU A 156 -5.99 -8.31 -0.27
N ALA A 157 -6.75 -8.35 -1.36
CA ALA A 157 -7.39 -9.57 -1.85
C ALA A 157 -6.70 -9.97 -3.16
N ARG A 158 -6.27 -11.23 -3.26
CA ARG A 158 -5.46 -11.72 -4.38
C ARG A 158 -6.00 -13.06 -4.87
N ALA A 159 -6.15 -13.18 -6.18
CA ALA A 159 -6.29 -14.45 -6.86
C ALA A 159 -4.91 -14.89 -7.37
N GLN A 160 -4.46 -16.06 -6.93
CA GLN A 160 -3.22 -16.69 -7.36
C GLN A 160 -3.55 -17.77 -8.38
N LEU A 161 -2.87 -17.70 -9.51
CA LEU A 161 -3.04 -18.57 -10.65
C LEU A 161 -1.81 -19.47 -10.72
N GLN A 162 -2.00 -20.78 -10.71
CA GLN A 162 -0.90 -21.72 -10.84
C GLN A 162 -1.01 -22.42 -12.19
N LEU A 163 0.05 -22.33 -13.00
CA LEU A 163 0.17 -23.11 -14.23
C LEU A 163 0.66 -24.49 -13.83
N ASN A 164 -0.22 -25.49 -13.85
CA ASN A 164 0.08 -26.85 -13.37
C ASN A 164 -0.09 -27.89 -14.48
N ASP A 165 0.81 -28.88 -14.52
CA ASP A 165 0.70 -30.09 -15.33
C ASP A 165 0.76 -31.39 -14.51
N LYS A 166 0.89 -31.35 -13.16
CA LYS A 166 1.24 -32.53 -12.34
C LYS A 166 0.65 -32.69 -10.93
N SER A 167 0.20 -31.64 -10.21
CA SER A 167 -0.17 -31.82 -8.77
C SER A 167 -1.64 -32.20 -8.52
N VAL A 168 -2.54 -32.02 -9.51
CA VAL A 168 -3.96 -32.44 -9.42
C VAL A 168 -4.36 -33.08 -10.73
N GLY A 169 -4.91 -34.30 -10.69
CA GLY A 169 -5.28 -35.02 -11.90
C GLY A 169 -6.47 -34.36 -12.62
N GLY A 170 -6.23 -33.80 -13.81
CA GLY A 170 -7.28 -33.42 -14.77
C GLY A 170 -7.60 -31.93 -14.90
N GLU A 171 -6.88 -31.04 -14.20
CA GLU A 171 -7.09 -29.59 -14.25
C GLU A 171 -5.77 -28.90 -14.67
N ASP A 172 -5.76 -28.22 -15.83
CA ASP A 172 -4.57 -27.54 -16.38
C ASP A 172 -4.24 -26.20 -15.66
N PHE A 173 -5.10 -25.78 -14.73
CA PHE A 173 -5.01 -24.47 -14.08
C PHE A 173 -5.67 -24.49 -12.69
N LEU A 174 -4.95 -24.01 -11.67
CA LEU A 174 -5.49 -23.89 -10.31
C LEU A 174 -5.59 -22.41 -9.91
N ILE A 175 -6.71 -22.05 -9.27
CA ILE A 175 -6.93 -20.71 -8.73
C ILE A 175 -7.13 -20.76 -7.21
N ASP A 176 -6.34 -19.98 -6.48
CA ASP A 176 -6.40 -19.85 -5.03
C ASP A 176 -6.69 -18.39 -4.65
N TYR A 177 -7.58 -18.17 -3.68
CA TYR A 177 -7.90 -16.83 -3.20
C TYR A 177 -7.26 -16.57 -1.84
N ARG A 178 -6.70 -15.36 -1.67
CA ARG A 178 -6.04 -14.94 -0.44
C ARG A 178 -6.52 -13.56 -0.03
N VAL A 179 -6.63 -13.36 1.27
CA VAL A 179 -6.87 -12.05 1.89
C VAL A 179 -5.76 -11.77 2.89
N ASN A 180 -5.05 -10.67 2.69
CA ASN A 180 -3.97 -10.23 3.56
C ASN A 180 -4.35 -8.94 4.27
N VAL A 181 -3.94 -8.82 5.52
CA VAL A 181 -4.00 -7.57 6.28
C VAL A 181 -2.65 -7.33 6.93
N GLY A 182 -2.12 -6.14 6.78
CA GLY A 182 -0.76 -5.85 7.25
C GLY A 182 -0.46 -4.38 7.40
N LEU A 183 0.79 -4.14 7.79
CA LEU A 183 1.36 -2.81 7.95
C LEU A 183 2.38 -2.57 6.85
N GLN A 184 2.29 -1.41 6.22
CA GLN A 184 3.31 -0.89 5.32
C GLN A 184 4.13 0.18 6.05
N ILE A 185 5.44 0.03 5.96
CA ILE A 185 6.43 0.85 6.63
C ILE A 185 7.29 1.52 5.57
N PRO A 186 7.28 2.87 5.47
CA PRO A 186 8.25 3.56 4.63
C PRO A 186 9.66 3.36 5.14
N LEU A 187 10.59 3.19 4.20
CA LEU A 187 12.02 3.16 4.47
C LEU A 187 12.65 4.55 4.33
N TYR A 188 11.97 5.60 4.82
CA TYR A 188 12.49 6.98 4.72
C TYR A 188 13.85 7.14 5.42
N PHE A 189 14.12 6.33 6.44
CA PHE A 189 15.34 6.35 7.25
C PHE A 189 16.55 5.68 6.57
N LEU A 190 16.35 5.01 5.43
CA LEU A 190 17.46 4.43 4.65
C LEU A 190 18.13 5.44 3.72
N SER A 191 17.53 6.62 3.52
CA SER A 191 18.11 7.71 2.73
C SER A 191 18.22 8.94 3.62
N GLU A 192 19.45 9.33 3.94
CA GLU A 192 19.74 10.63 4.54
C GLU A 192 19.39 11.74 3.53
N GLY A 193 18.11 12.15 3.49
CA GLY A 193 17.66 13.40 2.88
C GLY A 193 17.41 13.44 1.36
N SER A 194 17.27 12.31 0.66
CA SER A 194 17.26 12.31 -0.82
C SER A 194 16.15 11.48 -1.48
N PHE A 195 14.93 11.42 -0.94
CA PHE A 195 13.79 11.01 -1.77
C PHE A 195 13.26 12.24 -2.47
N ALA A 196 13.20 12.19 -3.80
CA ALA A 196 12.62 13.27 -4.58
C ALA A 196 11.20 13.52 -4.06
N THR A 197 10.99 14.67 -3.42
CA THR A 197 9.66 15.27 -3.36
C THR A 197 9.21 15.34 -4.82
N ALA A 198 8.06 14.77 -5.15
CA ALA A 198 7.44 15.04 -6.44
C ALA A 198 7.49 16.56 -6.62
N PRO A 199 7.99 17.07 -7.76
CA PRO A 199 8.10 18.50 -7.96
C PRO A 199 6.72 19.09 -7.63
N ALA A 200 6.70 20.05 -6.68
CA ALA A 200 5.49 20.79 -6.38
C ALA A 200 4.92 21.23 -7.71
N GLN A 201 3.73 20.74 -8.05
CA GLN A 201 3.16 20.80 -9.38
C GLN A 201 3.32 22.23 -9.90
N GLU A 202 4.26 22.46 -10.83
CA GLU A 202 4.56 23.80 -11.31
C GLU A 202 3.31 24.30 -12.01
N CYS A 203 2.69 25.30 -11.41
CA CYS A 203 1.42 25.81 -11.87
C CYS A 203 1.66 26.60 -13.16
N VAL A 204 1.02 26.15 -14.25
CA VAL A 204 1.14 26.75 -15.59
C VAL A 204 0.78 28.24 -15.58
N VAL A 205 -0.06 28.65 -14.62
CA VAL A 205 -0.37 30.05 -14.31
C VAL A 205 -0.23 30.24 -12.81
N THR A 206 0.67 31.12 -12.40
CA THR A 206 0.70 31.64 -11.03
C THR A 206 -0.24 32.83 -10.97
N VAL A 207 -1.27 32.74 -10.13
CA VAL A 207 -2.03 33.91 -9.75
C VAL A 207 -1.15 34.67 -8.76
N VAL A 208 -0.94 35.96 -9.03
CA VAL A 208 -0.26 36.86 -8.10
C VAL A 208 -1.35 37.72 -7.50
N ASP A 209 -1.64 37.50 -6.23
CA ASP A 209 -2.54 38.36 -5.49
C ASP A 209 -1.94 39.78 -5.44
N PRO A 210 -2.63 40.81 -5.99
CA PRO A 210 -2.11 42.18 -6.03
C PRO A 210 -2.05 42.87 -4.66
N VAL A 211 -2.75 42.35 -3.65
CA VAL A 211 -2.84 42.89 -2.29
C VAL A 211 -1.82 42.21 -1.38
N THR A 212 -1.78 40.88 -1.37
CA THR A 212 -0.92 40.11 -0.45
C THR A 212 0.43 39.75 -1.05
N GLY A 213 0.56 39.80 -2.39
CA GLY A 213 1.74 39.32 -3.11
C GLY A 213 1.89 37.80 -3.10
N ARG A 214 0.86 37.08 -2.63
CA ARG A 214 0.85 35.61 -2.64
C ARG A 214 0.91 35.10 -4.07
N LYS A 215 1.71 34.05 -4.27
CA LYS A 215 1.81 33.31 -5.53
C LYS A 215 1.23 31.94 -5.31
N ASP A 216 0.09 31.70 -5.90
CA ASP A 216 -0.69 30.48 -5.78
C ASP A 216 -1.16 30.00 -7.15
N CYS A 217 -1.72 28.81 -7.13
CA CYS A 217 -2.11 28.05 -8.32
C CYS A 217 -3.62 28.04 -8.53
N ALA A 218 -4.34 28.71 -7.65
CA ALA A 218 -5.78 28.81 -7.60
C ALA A 218 -6.15 30.22 -7.17
N VAL A 219 -7.34 30.66 -7.53
CA VAL A 219 -7.85 31.98 -7.20
C VAL A 219 -8.24 32.01 -5.72
N ASP A 220 -7.93 33.11 -5.06
CA ASP A 220 -8.42 33.49 -3.73
C ASP A 220 -9.00 34.89 -3.87
N THR A 221 -10.33 34.94 -3.87
CA THR A 221 -11.10 36.14 -4.24
C THR A 221 -11.15 37.16 -3.10
N ASP A 222 -11.10 36.73 -1.83
CA ASP A 222 -11.20 37.62 -0.67
C ASP A 222 -9.86 37.85 0.05
N ALA A 223 -8.80 37.22 -0.44
CA ALA A 223 -7.40 37.38 -0.02
C ALA A 223 -7.17 37.02 1.46
N ASP A 224 -7.92 36.05 1.97
CA ASP A 224 -7.86 35.65 3.38
C ASP A 224 -6.76 34.62 3.70
N GLY A 225 -6.20 33.97 2.69
CA GLY A 225 -5.24 32.89 2.89
C GLY A 225 -5.66 31.56 2.28
N VAL A 226 -6.92 31.37 1.91
CA VAL A 226 -7.49 30.10 1.45
C VAL A 226 -8.00 30.23 0.01
N ASN A 227 -7.71 29.25 -0.84
CA ASN A 227 -8.18 29.28 -2.23
C ASN A 227 -9.71 29.10 -2.29
N ASP A 228 -10.39 29.73 -3.26
CA ASP A 228 -11.84 29.69 -3.44
C ASP A 228 -12.43 28.26 -3.49
N THR A 229 -11.64 27.28 -3.96
CA THR A 229 -12.05 25.87 -4.05
C THR A 229 -12.01 25.13 -2.72
N ALA A 230 -11.27 25.65 -1.74
CA ALA A 230 -11.11 25.10 -0.40
C ALA A 230 -11.74 26.00 0.69
N ASP A 231 -12.15 27.22 0.33
CA ASP A 231 -12.77 28.19 1.20
C ASP A 231 -14.25 27.88 1.44
N GLN A 232 -14.62 27.75 2.71
CA GLN A 232 -15.98 27.50 3.17
C GLN A 232 -16.70 28.78 3.62
N CYS A 233 -15.96 29.89 3.79
CA CYS A 233 -16.43 31.17 4.28
C CYS A 233 -16.10 32.30 3.30
N PRO A 234 -16.70 32.30 2.08
CA PRO A 234 -16.41 33.31 1.08
C PRO A 234 -16.77 34.71 1.58
N ALA A 235 -15.84 35.65 1.43
CA ALA A 235 -15.87 37.03 1.91
C ALA A 235 -15.46 37.22 3.38
N THR A 236 -14.41 36.53 3.82
CA THR A 236 -13.74 36.84 5.08
C THR A 236 -13.26 38.30 5.09
N PRO A 237 -13.50 39.07 6.16
CA PRO A 237 -12.97 40.41 6.28
C PRO A 237 -11.44 40.44 6.24
N ALA A 238 -10.89 41.34 5.41
CA ALA A 238 -9.45 41.51 5.27
C ALA A 238 -8.75 41.77 6.62
N GLY A 239 -7.64 41.07 6.85
CA GLY A 239 -6.83 41.20 8.07
C GLY A 239 -7.31 40.36 9.26
N VAL A 240 -8.38 39.58 9.09
CA VAL A 240 -8.80 38.60 10.09
C VAL A 240 -7.99 37.32 9.94
N LYS A 241 -7.66 36.70 11.08
CA LYS A 241 -7.00 35.40 11.08
C LYS A 241 -8.03 34.30 10.83
N VAL A 242 -7.86 33.56 9.74
CA VAL A 242 -8.71 32.42 9.39
C VAL A 242 -8.02 31.09 9.69
N GLN A 243 -8.85 30.06 9.85
CA GLN A 243 -8.47 28.66 9.95
C GLN A 243 -8.26 28.07 8.56
N ALA A 244 -7.84 26.80 8.48
CA ALA A 244 -7.52 26.14 7.22
C ALA A 244 -8.70 25.99 6.23
N ASN A 245 -9.92 26.27 6.68
CA ASN A 245 -11.14 26.24 5.86
C ASN A 245 -11.65 27.64 5.46
N GLY A 246 -10.89 28.71 5.74
CA GLY A 246 -11.27 30.11 5.42
C GLY A 246 -12.15 30.77 6.48
N CYS A 247 -12.54 30.07 7.55
CA CYS A 247 -13.42 30.62 8.58
C CYS A 247 -12.63 31.13 9.82
N GLN A 248 -13.22 32.05 10.59
CA GLN A 248 -12.66 32.56 11.86
C GLN A 248 -12.64 31.50 12.97
#